data_AF-A0A381ZK19-F1
#
_entry.id   AF-A0A381ZK19-F1
#
_cell.length_a   1.000
_cell.length_b   1.000
_cell.length_c   1.000
_cell.angle_alpha   90.00
_cell.angle_beta   90.00
_cell.angle_gamma   90.00
#
_symmetry.space_group_name_H-M   'P 1'
#
loop_
_entity.id
_entity.type
_entity.pdbx_description
1 polymer ?
#
loop_
_entity_poly.entity_id
_entity_poly.type
_entity_poly.pdbx_seq_one_letter_code
_entity_poly.pdbx_strand_id
1 'polypeptide(L)'
;VDRRQLATLVFGDREALAALNSVVHPHVRKAITRWLTDLDRKSSEPFAVVAIPLYYEGTPTSTFDTVIVTACHTDRQLRRVQDRGLDRQEAVRRIEAQLPTADKVARGDYVIWTDGTFTGTELRVREICRELSKISPLDCTSPA
;
A
#
# COMPACT_ATOMS: atom_id res chain seq x y z
N VAL A 1 -6.31 7.64 22.89
CA VAL A 1 -5.18 6.69 22.70
C VAL A 1 -3.90 7.48 22.52
N ASP A 2 -2.92 7.29 23.41
CA ASP A 2 -1.57 7.82 23.20
C ASP A 2 -0.84 6.91 22.20
N ARG A 3 -0.62 7.41 20.97
CA ARG A 3 0.00 6.63 19.90
C ARG A 3 1.49 6.40 20.13
N ARG A 4 2.17 7.28 20.86
CA ARG A 4 3.60 7.14 21.13
C ARG A 4 3.85 6.03 22.14
N GLN A 5 3.06 6.01 23.22
CA GLN A 5 3.15 4.94 24.21
C GLN A 5 2.77 3.58 23.60
N LEU A 6 1.67 3.54 22.83
CA LEU A 6 1.27 2.31 22.14
C LEU A 6 2.36 1.81 21.19
N ALA A 7 2.97 2.72 20.41
CA ALA A 7 4.09 2.39 19.53
C ALA A 7 5.27 1.76 20.29
N THR A 8 5.66 2.33 21.44
CA THR A 8 6.73 1.76 22.27
C THR A 8 6.38 0.36 22.80
N LEU A 9 5.12 0.06 23.06
CA LEU A 9 4.68 -1.25 23.56
C LEU A 9 4.65 -2.33 22.47
N VAL A 10 4.34 -1.97 21.23
CA VAL A 10 4.13 -2.96 20.15
C VAL A 10 5.29 -3.06 19.17
N PHE A 11 6.07 -1.99 18.96
CA PHE A 11 7.21 -2.03 18.05
C PHE A 11 8.42 -2.64 18.76
N GLY A 12 8.70 -3.91 18.42
CA GLY A 12 9.75 -4.73 19.06
C GLY A 12 9.22 -6.05 19.62
N ASP A 13 7.90 -6.16 19.77
CA ASP A 13 7.21 -7.36 20.24
C ASP A 13 6.21 -7.84 19.17
N ARG A 14 6.53 -8.98 18.54
CA ARG A 14 5.73 -9.54 17.45
C ARG A 14 4.33 -9.98 17.92
N GLU A 15 4.21 -10.48 19.14
CA GLU A 15 2.93 -10.94 19.69
C GLU A 15 2.04 -9.75 20.05
N ALA A 16 2.60 -8.73 20.71
CA ALA A 16 1.87 -7.51 21.04
C ALA A 16 1.39 -6.78 19.76
N LEU A 17 2.24 -6.72 18.73
CA LEU A 17 1.87 -6.14 17.43
C LEU A 17 0.76 -6.96 16.74
N ALA A 18 0.84 -8.30 16.78
CA ALA A 18 -0.19 -9.16 16.23
C ALA A 18 -1.54 -8.99 16.97
N ALA A 19 -1.50 -8.90 18.31
CA ALA A 19 -2.68 -8.65 19.13
C ALA A 19 -3.34 -7.31 18.79
N LEU A 20 -2.54 -6.23 18.71
CA LEU A 20 -3.05 -4.92 18.29
C LEU A 20 -3.68 -4.97 16.89
N ASN A 21 -2.97 -5.58 15.94
CA ASN A 21 -3.44 -5.69 14.56
C ASN A 21 -4.75 -6.50 14.47
N SER A 22 -4.94 -7.54 15.29
CA SER A 22 -6.18 -8.33 15.34
C SER A 22 -7.41 -7.51 15.73
N VAL A 23 -7.22 -6.47 16.56
CA VAL A 23 -8.29 -5.55 16.97
C VAL A 23 -8.52 -4.48 15.88
N VAL A 24 -7.45 -3.94 15.31
CA VAL A 24 -7.52 -2.80 14.38
C VAL A 24 -7.95 -3.22 12.97
N HIS A 25 -7.38 -4.30 12.43
CA HIS A 25 -7.58 -4.68 11.03
C HIS A 25 -9.06 -4.94 10.65
N PRO A 26 -9.89 -5.60 11.47
CA PRO A 26 -11.32 -5.77 11.14
C PRO A 26 -12.06 -4.43 10.96
N HIS A 27 -11.74 -3.43 11.78
CA HIS A 27 -12.35 -2.11 11.71
C HIS A 27 -11.89 -1.32 10.48
N VAL A 28 -10.60 -1.40 10.15
CA VAL A 28 -10.04 -0.80 8.93
C VAL A 28 -10.68 -1.42 7.69
N ARG A 29 -10.80 -2.74 7.64
CA ARG A 29 -11.46 -3.45 6.54
C ARG A 29 -12.91 -3.02 6.38
N LYS A 30 -13.68 -2.99 7.46
CA LYS A 30 -15.08 -2.54 7.44
C LYS A 30 -15.21 -1.09 6.94
N ALA A 31 -14.29 -0.21 7.33
CA ALA A 31 -14.27 1.17 6.86
C ALA A 31 -13.96 1.27 5.36
N ILE A 32 -12.98 0.52 4.86
CA ILE A 32 -12.63 0.45 3.43
C ILE A 32 -13.82 -0.09 2.63
N THR A 33 -14.40 -1.22 3.01
CA THR A 33 -15.55 -1.81 2.33
C THR A 33 -16.72 -0.83 2.28
N ARG A 34 -17.06 -0.20 3.41
CA ARG A 34 -18.13 0.80 3.45
C ARG A 34 -17.85 1.96 2.51
N TRP A 35 -16.62 2.48 2.49
CA TRP A 35 -16.23 3.58 1.63
C TRP A 35 -16.34 3.21 0.15
N LEU A 36 -15.89 2.01 -0.24
CA LEU A 36 -16.03 1.50 -1.61
C LEU A 36 -17.50 1.32 -2.02
N THR A 37 -18.33 0.73 -1.16
CA THR A 37 -19.78 0.59 -1.42
C THR A 37 -20.48 1.94 -1.53
N ASP A 38 -20.10 2.92 -0.71
CA ASP A 38 -20.68 4.27 -0.80
C ASP A 38 -20.26 4.99 -2.09
N LEU A 39 -19.03 4.76 -2.58
CA LEU A 39 -18.55 5.30 -3.85
C LEU A 39 -19.28 4.68 -5.04
N ASP A 40 -19.41 3.36 -5.07
CA ASP A 40 -20.13 2.64 -6.14
C ASP A 40 -21.57 3.18 -6.33
N ARG A 41 -22.21 3.60 -5.23
CA ARG A 41 -23.56 4.17 -5.26
C ARG A 41 -23.65 5.64 -5.65
N LYS A 42 -22.58 6.42 -5.47
CA LYS A 42 -22.63 7.90 -5.51
C LYS A 42 -21.72 8.51 -6.57
N SER A 43 -20.76 7.76 -7.07
CA SER A 43 -19.71 8.21 -7.96
C SER A 43 -19.92 7.63 -9.35
N SER A 44 -19.63 8.42 -10.37
CA SER A 44 -19.47 7.93 -11.75
C SER A 44 -18.00 7.69 -12.11
N GLU A 45 -17.10 7.79 -11.13
CA GLU A 45 -15.68 7.52 -11.36
C GLU A 45 -15.46 6.04 -11.70
N PRO A 46 -14.58 5.74 -12.66
CA PRO A 46 -14.41 4.37 -13.16
C PRO A 46 -13.68 3.45 -12.17
N PHE A 47 -13.00 4.01 -11.17
CA PHE A 47 -12.29 3.24 -10.15
C PHE A 47 -12.07 4.06 -8.86
N ALA A 48 -11.72 3.36 -7.79
CA ALA A 48 -11.27 3.94 -6.53
C ALA A 48 -9.90 3.36 -6.14
N VAL A 49 -9.08 4.15 -5.46
CA VAL A 49 -7.73 3.74 -5.04
C VAL A 49 -7.62 3.72 -3.52
N VAL A 50 -7.15 2.61 -2.97
CA VAL A 50 -6.87 2.46 -1.53
C VAL A 50 -5.37 2.33 -1.32
N ALA A 51 -4.78 3.27 -0.59
CA ALA A 51 -3.35 3.23 -0.27
C ALA A 51 -3.08 2.33 0.95
N ILE A 52 -2.39 1.21 0.75
CA ILE A 52 -2.07 0.23 1.80
C ILE A 52 -0.55 0.03 1.90
N PRO A 53 0.12 0.56 2.95
CA PRO A 53 1.59 0.51 3.05
C PRO A 53 2.22 -0.88 3.16
N LEU A 54 1.52 -1.86 3.74
CA LEU A 54 2.02 -3.21 4.04
C LEU A 54 1.08 -4.28 3.47
N TYR A 55 0.64 -4.07 2.23
CA TYR A 55 -0.40 -4.89 1.60
C TYR A 55 -0.02 -6.37 1.52
N TYR A 56 1.23 -6.68 1.16
CA TYR A 56 1.70 -8.05 0.97
C TYR A 56 2.25 -8.70 2.25
N GLU A 57 2.61 -7.89 3.25
CA GLU A 57 3.14 -8.33 4.54
C GLU A 57 2.02 -8.70 5.53
N GLY A 58 0.81 -8.16 5.34
CA GLY A 58 -0.38 -8.56 6.08
C GLY A 58 -1.09 -9.76 5.44
N THR A 59 -2.00 -10.40 6.18
CA THR A 59 -2.94 -11.36 5.59
C THR A 59 -3.88 -10.59 4.66
N PRO A 60 -3.82 -10.79 3.33
CA PRO A 60 -4.77 -10.18 2.41
C PRO A 60 -6.14 -10.76 2.74
N THR A 61 -7.10 -9.91 3.05
CA THR A 61 -8.49 -10.34 3.30
C THR A 61 -9.48 -9.56 2.45
N SER A 62 -8.95 -8.71 1.58
CA SER A 62 -9.68 -7.95 0.57
C SER A 62 -8.99 -8.24 -0.76
N THR A 63 -9.73 -8.83 -1.70
CA THR A 63 -9.36 -8.90 -3.10
C THR A 63 -9.59 -7.53 -3.70
N PHE A 64 -8.52 -6.86 -4.13
CA PHE A 64 -8.60 -5.70 -5.01
C PHE A 64 -8.50 -6.18 -6.45
N ASP A 65 -9.22 -5.52 -7.37
CA ASP A 65 -9.21 -5.88 -8.80
C ASP A 65 -7.84 -5.64 -9.45
N THR A 66 -7.06 -4.70 -8.90
CA THR A 66 -5.74 -4.35 -9.38
C THR A 66 -4.89 -3.82 -8.24
N VAL A 67 -3.63 -4.24 -8.20
CA VAL A 67 -2.61 -3.80 -7.25
C VAL A 67 -1.50 -3.03 -7.98
N ILE A 68 -1.38 -1.74 -7.65
CA ILE A 68 -0.31 -0.88 -8.16
C ILE A 68 0.81 -0.79 -7.11
N VAL A 69 2.01 -1.23 -7.47
CA VAL A 69 3.20 -1.17 -6.61
C VAL A 69 4.02 0.07 -6.95
N THR A 70 4.24 0.93 -5.95
CA THR A 70 5.25 1.99 -6.05
C THR A 70 6.60 1.44 -5.59
N ALA A 71 7.62 1.57 -6.42
CA ALA A 71 8.93 0.98 -6.18
C ALA A 71 10.05 2.01 -6.33
N CYS A 72 11.13 1.82 -5.58
CA CYS A 72 12.42 2.42 -5.88
C CYS A 72 13.56 1.52 -5.42
N HIS A 73 14.77 1.76 -5.94
CA HIS A 73 15.95 1.07 -5.43
C HIS A 73 16.20 1.41 -3.95
N THR A 74 16.72 0.42 -3.20
CA THR A 74 16.95 0.50 -1.75
C THR A 74 17.80 1.69 -1.35
N ASP A 75 18.80 2.06 -2.15
CA ASP A 75 19.65 3.22 -1.89
C ASP A 75 18.88 4.54 -1.98
N ARG A 76 17.95 4.67 -2.95
CA ARG A 76 17.03 5.82 -3.03
C ARG A 76 16.00 5.81 -1.92
N GLN A 77 15.47 4.64 -1.55
CA GLN A 77 14.54 4.52 -0.43
C GLN A 77 15.19 4.98 0.88
N LEU A 78 16.42 4.50 1.16
CA LEU A 78 17.19 4.87 2.33
C LEU A 78 17.43 6.37 2.38
N ARG A 79 17.96 6.96 1.29
CA ARG A 79 18.20 8.42 1.21
C ARG A 79 16.94 9.22 1.52
N ARG A 80 15.80 8.89 0.88
CA ARG A 80 14.53 9.61 1.09
C ARG A 80 13.99 9.51 2.51
N VAL A 81 14.18 8.37 3.18
CA VAL A 81 13.76 8.19 4.56
C VAL A 81 14.67 8.98 5.51
N GLN A 82 15.97 9.03 5.23
CA GLN A 82 16.92 9.85 5.98
C GLN A 82 16.66 11.35 5.82
N ASP A 83 16.36 11.82 4.60
CA ASP A 83 16.01 13.22 4.33
C ASP A 83 14.74 13.67 5.09
N ARG A 84 13.90 12.71 5.52
CA ARG A 84 12.72 12.94 6.35
C ARG A 84 13.00 12.87 7.86
N GLY A 85 14.28 12.81 8.25
CA GLY A 85 14.73 12.86 9.64
C GLY A 85 14.82 11.51 10.35
N LEU A 86 14.81 10.39 9.62
CA LEU A 86 15.02 9.08 10.22
C LEU A 86 16.52 8.74 10.28
N ASP A 87 16.96 8.21 11.42
CA ASP A 87 18.32 7.68 11.54
C ASP A 87 18.57 6.53 10.54
N ARG A 88 19.81 6.38 10.08
CA ARG A 88 20.18 5.37 9.08
C ARG A 88 19.89 3.94 9.55
N GLN A 89 20.26 3.61 10.79
CA GLN A 89 20.06 2.25 11.32
C GLN A 89 18.57 1.95 11.44
N GLU A 90 17.79 2.94 11.89
CA GLU A 90 16.33 2.82 11.96
C GLU A 90 15.69 2.69 10.58
N ALA A 91 16.15 3.44 9.59
CA ALA A 91 15.68 3.33 8.22
C ALA A 91 15.95 1.94 7.62
N VAL A 92 17.15 1.40 7.82
CA VAL A 92 17.51 0.03 7.40
C VAL A 92 16.60 -0.99 8.07
N ARG A 93 16.45 -0.94 9.40
CA ARG A 93 15.55 -1.85 10.15
C ARG A 93 14.12 -1.82 9.60
N ARG A 94 13.58 -0.65 9.28
CA ARG A 94 12.22 -0.53 8.72
C ARG A 94 12.09 -1.06 7.30
N ILE A 95 13.11 -0.90 6.48
CA ILE A 95 13.12 -1.42 5.12
C ILE A 95 13.21 -2.96 5.15
N GLU A 96 14.08 -3.51 5.98
CA GLU A 96 14.29 -4.96 6.13
C GLU A 96 13.14 -5.68 6.82
N ALA A 97 12.35 -4.99 7.66
CA ALA A 97 11.15 -5.54 8.27
C ALA A 97 9.99 -5.74 7.26
N GLN A 98 10.12 -5.28 6.02
CA GLN A 98 9.12 -5.40 4.97
C GLN A 98 9.50 -6.47 3.95
N LEU A 99 8.54 -6.88 3.13
CA LEU A 99 8.82 -7.75 1.99
C LEU A 99 9.75 -7.02 1.01
N PRO A 100 10.76 -7.69 0.42
CA PRO A 100 11.64 -7.08 -0.57
C PRO A 100 10.88 -6.40 -1.70
N THR A 101 11.38 -5.26 -2.16
CA THR A 101 10.74 -4.51 -3.27
C THR A 101 10.58 -5.36 -4.52
N ALA A 102 11.56 -6.22 -4.82
CA ALA A 102 11.50 -7.14 -5.96
C ALA A 102 10.31 -8.11 -5.86
N ASP A 103 10.06 -8.67 -4.68
CA ASP A 103 8.95 -9.59 -4.45
C ASP A 103 7.59 -8.87 -4.56
N LYS A 104 7.50 -7.61 -4.11
CA LYS A 104 6.30 -6.79 -4.29
C LYS A 104 6.04 -6.50 -5.77
N VAL A 105 7.09 -6.10 -6.50
CA VAL A 105 7.06 -5.85 -7.94
C VAL A 105 6.60 -7.07 -8.72
N ALA A 106 7.06 -8.27 -8.35
CA ALA A 106 6.68 -9.51 -9.01
C ALA A 106 5.20 -9.90 -8.81
N ARG A 107 4.53 -9.35 -7.78
CA ARG A 107 3.14 -9.68 -7.43
C ARG A 107 2.13 -8.63 -7.88
N GLY A 108 2.56 -7.40 -8.16
CA GLY A 108 1.67 -6.31 -8.57
C GLY A 108 1.31 -6.37 -10.06
N ASP A 109 0.09 -5.96 -10.39
CA ASP A 109 -0.37 -5.84 -11.78
C ASP A 109 0.31 -4.69 -12.51
N TYR A 110 0.58 -3.60 -11.77
CA TYR A 110 1.28 -2.43 -12.26
C TYR A 110 2.42 -2.03 -11.33
N VAL A 111 3.48 -1.49 -11.92
CA VAL A 111 4.62 -0.94 -11.18
C VAL A 111 4.86 0.50 -11.61
N ILE A 112 5.03 1.36 -10.61
CA ILE A 112 5.47 2.74 -10.77
C ILE A 112 6.85 2.87 -10.13
N TRP A 113 7.87 2.89 -10.97
CA TRP A 113 9.23 3.21 -10.53
C TRP A 113 9.36 4.70 -10.23
N THR A 114 9.70 5.01 -8.99
CA THR A 114 9.86 6.39 -8.50
C THR A 114 11.31 6.81 -8.42
N ASP A 115 12.21 6.09 -9.10
CA ASP A 115 13.64 6.36 -9.18
C ASP A 115 14.01 7.61 -9.98
N GLY A 116 13.17 7.91 -10.98
CA GLY A 116 13.36 9.02 -11.91
C GLY A 116 12.80 10.35 -11.42
N THR A 117 12.34 11.18 -12.36
CA THR A 117 11.79 12.50 -12.06
C THR A 117 10.33 12.41 -11.61
N PHE A 118 9.87 13.47 -10.93
CA PHE A 118 8.45 13.63 -10.60
C PHE A 118 7.58 13.60 -11.86
N THR A 119 7.98 14.32 -12.91
CA THR A 119 7.27 14.33 -14.20
C THR A 119 7.19 12.94 -14.84
N GLY A 120 8.26 12.15 -14.80
CA GLY A 120 8.23 10.78 -15.30
C GLY A 120 7.26 9.89 -14.51
N THR A 121 7.25 10.06 -13.18
CA THR A 121 6.30 9.37 -12.29
C THR A 121 4.86 9.77 -12.60
N GLU A 122 4.60 11.07 -12.77
CA GLU A 122 3.27 11.61 -13.10
C GLU A 122 2.76 11.09 -14.45
N LEU A 123 3.63 11.03 -15.47
CA LEU A 123 3.27 10.47 -16.78
C LEU A 123 2.88 9.00 -16.67
N ARG A 124 3.62 8.20 -15.89
CA ARG A 124 3.31 6.79 -15.66
C ARG A 124 1.99 6.62 -14.91
N VAL A 125 1.72 7.45 -13.90
CA VAL A 125 0.41 7.47 -13.21
C VAL A 125 -0.71 7.77 -14.20
N ARG A 126 -0.57 8.79 -15.05
CA ARG A 126 -1.59 9.16 -16.05
C ARG A 126 -1.82 8.06 -17.09
N GLU A 127 -0.79 7.31 -17.45
CA GLU A 127 -0.91 6.15 -18.33
C GLU A 127 -1.74 5.04 -17.68
N ILE A 128 -1.39 4.63 -16.46
CA ILE A 128 -2.12 3.59 -15.72
C ILE A 128 -3.58 4.02 -15.50
N CYS A 129 -3.85 5.27 -15.09
CA CYS A 129 -5.22 5.75 -14.94
C CYS A 129 -6.02 5.63 -16.24
N ARG A 130 -5.41 5.93 -17.40
CA ARG A 130 -6.08 5.78 -18.71
C ARG A 130 -6.36 4.33 -19.09
N GLU A 131 -5.52 3.40 -18.66
CA GLU A 131 -5.76 1.97 -18.87
C GLU A 131 -6.90 1.48 -17.96
N LEU A 132 -6.86 1.83 -16.68
CA LEU A 132 -7.89 1.44 -15.71
C LEU A 132 -9.27 2.01 -16.07
N SER A 133 -9.34 3.23 -16.60
CA SER A 133 -10.62 3.81 -17.05
C SER A 133 -11.26 3.08 -18.23
N LYS A 134 -10.55 2.17 -18.90
CA LYS A 134 -11.09 1.37 -20.01
C LYS A 134 -11.60 0.00 -19.58
N ILE A 135 -11.30 -0.41 -18.34
CA ILE A 135 -11.75 -1.70 -17.81
C ILE A 135 -13.24 -1.56 -17.50
N SER A 136 -14.07 -2.40 -18.14
CA SER A 136 -15.50 -2.39 -17.89
C SER A 136 -15.78 -2.97 -16.50
N PRO A 137 -16.74 -2.44 -15.73
CA PRO A 137 -17.17 -3.04 -14.46
C PRO A 137 -17.62 -4.50 -14.60
N LEU A 138 -18.03 -4.92 -15.81
CA LEU A 138 -18.46 -6.28 -16.14
C LEU A 138 -17.28 -7.26 -16.36
N ASP A 139 -16.07 -6.76 -16.59
CA ASP A 139 -14.87 -7.57 -16.84
C ASP A 139 -14.12 -7.89 -15.53
N CYS A 140 -14.47 -7.24 -14.42
CA CYS A 140 -13.84 -7.41 -13.09
C CYS A 140 -14.26 -8.69 -12.34
N THR A 141 -14.70 -9.74 -13.04
CA THR A 141 -14.97 -11.04 -12.39
C THR A 141 -13.68 -11.84 -12.30
N SER A 142 -13.00 -11.77 -11.14
CA SER A 142 -11.94 -12.73 -10.83
C SER A 142 -12.56 -14.12 -10.68
N PRO A 143 -11.98 -15.19 -11.28
CA PRO A 143 -12.46 -16.55 -11.07
C PRO A 143 -12.26 -16.94 -9.60
N ALA A 144 -13.29 -17.60 -9.06
CA ALA A 144 -13.35 -18.11 -7.69
C ALA A 144 -12.21 -19.07 -7.33
#